data_AF-A0A7S2DLG1-F1
#
_entry.id   AF-A0A7S2DLG1-F1
#
_cell.length_a   1.000
_cell.length_b   1.000
_cell.length_c   1.000
_cell.angle_alpha   90.00
_cell.angle_beta   90.00
_cell.angle_gamma   90.00
#
_symmetry.space_group_name_H-M   'P 1'
#
loop_
_entity.id
_entity.type
_entity.pdbx_description
1 polymer ?
#
loop_
_entity_poly.entity_id
_entity_poly.type
_entity_poly.pdbx_seq_one_letter_code
_entity_poly.pdbx_strand_id
1 'polypeptide(L)'
;FEKLVRPAAPADGAGPQDGGGAVVKAVASGRPPPPARELSVEETRTLLEGMRVAIVGLAFQKALDNVRSRDWGALKKRAGIAKLLSYAWKSPLKASGFAIDAYSFPRILAAVRSHASAPGIR
;
A
#
# COMPACT_ATOMS: atom_id res chain seq x y z
N PHE A 1 49.52 -52.03 14.06
CA PHE A 1 48.46 -51.05 14.37
C PHE A 1 48.61 -49.85 13.44
N GLU A 2 48.50 -50.01 12.12
CA GLU A 2 47.38 -50.46 11.28
C GLU A 2 46.66 -49.27 10.65
N LYS A 3 46.62 -49.33 9.32
CA LYS A 3 46.17 -48.34 8.34
C LYS A 3 44.74 -47.90 8.62
N LEU A 4 44.47 -46.58 8.62
CA LEU A 4 43.10 -46.09 8.47
C LEU A 4 42.81 -45.79 6.99
N VAL A 5 41.90 -46.60 6.49
CA VAL A 5 41.47 -46.77 5.10
C VAL A 5 40.49 -45.66 4.70
N ARG A 6 40.69 -45.07 3.52
CA ARG A 6 39.64 -44.34 2.77
C ARG A 6 38.54 -45.31 2.33
N PRO A 7 37.30 -44.83 2.23
CA PRO A 7 36.56 -45.11 1.00
C PRO A 7 35.95 -43.88 0.34
N ALA A 8 36.14 -43.88 -0.97
CA ALA A 8 35.36 -43.38 -2.10
C ALA A 8 34.19 -42.39 -1.90
N ALA A 9 34.24 -41.35 -2.73
CA ALA A 9 33.08 -40.58 -3.19
C ALA A 9 32.06 -41.47 -3.94
N PRO A 10 30.81 -40.99 -4.06
CA PRO A 10 30.24 -40.89 -5.38
C PRO A 10 29.89 -39.45 -5.77
N ALA A 11 29.86 -39.29 -7.09
CA ALA A 11 29.79 -38.07 -7.84
C ALA A 11 28.38 -37.45 -7.93
N ASP A 12 28.41 -36.25 -8.51
CA ASP A 12 27.36 -35.63 -9.32
C ASP A 12 26.25 -34.85 -8.61
N GLY A 13 26.16 -33.56 -8.97
CA GLY A 13 25.09 -32.68 -8.53
C GLY A 13 25.50 -31.22 -8.41
N ALA A 14 25.60 -30.55 -9.55
CA ALA A 14 25.92 -29.14 -9.73
C ALA A 14 24.98 -28.16 -9.01
N GLY A 15 25.53 -26.99 -8.66
CA GLY A 15 24.81 -25.71 -8.78
C GLY A 15 24.38 -25.03 -7.47
N PRO A 16 24.27 -23.68 -7.47
CA PRO A 16 24.89 -22.85 -6.45
C PRO A 16 23.98 -22.45 -5.28
N GLN A 17 24.64 -22.19 -4.15
CA GLN A 17 24.11 -21.41 -3.04
C GLN A 17 23.85 -19.96 -3.49
N ASP A 18 22.60 -19.64 -3.83
CA ASP A 18 22.11 -18.26 -3.80
C ASP A 18 21.16 -18.12 -2.61
N GLY A 19 21.77 -18.01 -1.42
CA GLY A 19 21.09 -17.81 -0.16
C GLY A 19 21.16 -16.35 0.24
N GLY A 20 20.17 -15.54 -0.18
CA GLY A 20 20.11 -14.16 0.26
C GLY A 20 19.07 -13.25 -0.40
N GLY A 21 17.96 -13.78 -0.92
CA GLY A 21 17.00 -12.99 -1.69
C GLY A 21 15.56 -13.47 -1.60
N ALA A 22 15.10 -13.96 -0.45
CA ALA A 22 13.69 -14.32 -0.27
C ALA A 22 12.85 -13.08 0.07
N VAL A 23 12.54 -12.34 -0.99
CA VAL A 23 11.47 -11.37 -1.08
C VAL A 23 10.19 -11.95 -0.48
N VAL A 24 9.58 -11.17 0.40
CA VAL A 24 8.37 -11.43 1.17
C VAL A 24 7.32 -12.19 0.36
N LYS A 25 7.20 -13.50 0.61
CA LYS A 25 6.16 -14.36 0.05
C LYS A 25 4.88 -14.18 0.86
N ALA A 26 4.03 -13.24 0.46
CA ALA A 26 2.65 -13.17 0.94
C ALA A 26 1.73 -13.76 -0.13
N VAL A 27 1.29 -14.98 0.13
CA VAL A 27 0.27 -15.75 -0.58
C VAL A 27 -1.00 -14.90 -0.72
N ALA A 28 -1.36 -14.55 -1.96
CA ALA A 28 -2.72 -14.15 -2.31
C ALA A 28 -3.35 -15.31 -3.10
N SER A 29 -4.07 -16.16 -2.39
CA SER A 29 -4.86 -17.24 -2.95
C SER A 29 -5.85 -16.67 -3.98
N GLY A 30 -5.59 -16.93 -5.26
CA GLY A 30 -6.50 -17.31 -6.36
C GLY A 30 -7.89 -16.67 -6.55
N ARG A 31 -8.31 -15.68 -5.76
CA ARG A 31 -9.58 -14.99 -5.97
C ARG A 31 -9.32 -13.79 -6.88
N PRO A 32 -9.93 -13.70 -8.07
CA PRO A 32 -9.87 -12.47 -8.84
C PRO A 32 -10.40 -11.33 -7.95
N PRO A 33 -9.73 -10.18 -7.91
CA PRO A 33 -10.23 -9.04 -7.15
C PRO A 33 -11.66 -8.76 -7.63
N PRO A 34 -12.67 -8.60 -6.74
CA PRO A 34 -13.97 -8.11 -7.16
C PRO A 34 -13.82 -6.85 -8.02
N PRO A 35 -14.71 -6.66 -9.02
CA PRO A 35 -14.61 -5.55 -9.97
C PRO A 35 -14.50 -4.22 -9.22
N ALA A 36 -13.68 -3.31 -9.74
CA ALA A 36 -13.58 -1.98 -9.17
C ALA A 36 -14.96 -1.31 -9.27
N ARG A 37 -15.44 -0.73 -8.16
CA ARG A 37 -16.67 0.04 -8.16
C ARG A 37 -16.50 1.21 -9.11
N GLU A 38 -17.39 1.32 -10.08
CA GLU A 38 -17.49 2.52 -10.91
C GLU A 38 -18.19 3.61 -10.09
N LEU A 39 -17.53 4.77 -9.99
CA LEU A 39 -18.12 5.97 -9.41
C LEU A 39 -18.72 6.78 -10.54
N SER A 40 -19.87 7.41 -10.31
CA SER A 40 -20.29 8.51 -11.17
C SER A 40 -19.34 9.72 -11.02
N VAL A 41 -19.42 10.67 -11.95
CA VAL A 41 -18.68 11.94 -11.87
C VAL A 41 -19.01 12.70 -10.59
N GLU A 42 -20.29 12.71 -10.19
CA GLU A 42 -20.79 13.38 -8.98
C GLU A 42 -20.27 12.71 -7.70
N GLU A 43 -20.25 11.39 -7.66
CA GLU A 43 -19.69 10.63 -6.54
C GLU A 43 -18.18 10.80 -6.45
N THR A 44 -17.48 10.86 -7.58
CA THR A 44 -16.04 11.13 -7.63
C THR A 44 -15.74 12.53 -7.09
N ARG A 45 -16.52 13.54 -7.50
CA ARG A 45 -16.41 14.90 -6.97
C ARG A 45 -16.66 14.94 -5.46
N THR A 46 -17.72 14.29 -5.00
CA THR A 46 -18.09 14.21 -3.58
C THR A 46 -16.99 13.53 -2.75
N LEU A 47 -16.42 12.43 -3.26
CA LEU A 47 -15.31 11.73 -2.64
C LEU A 47 -14.08 12.64 -2.52
N LEU A 48 -13.66 13.28 -3.62
CA LEU A 48 -12.49 14.15 -3.65
C LEU A 48 -12.66 15.35 -2.72
N GLU A 49 -13.84 15.97 -2.70
CA GLU A 49 -14.13 17.07 -1.79
C GLU A 49 -14.15 16.60 -0.32
N GLY A 50 -14.73 15.44 -0.02
CA GLY A 50 -14.69 14.85 1.31
C GLY A 50 -13.26 14.55 1.78
N MET A 51 -12.41 14.03 0.88
CA MET A 51 -10.98 13.80 1.15
C MET A 51 -10.21 15.11 1.35
N ARG A 52 -10.55 16.17 0.60
CA ARG A 52 -9.99 17.52 0.75
C ARG A 52 -10.38 18.14 2.09
N VAL A 53 -11.67 18.16 2.42
CA VAL A 53 -12.20 18.70 3.69
C VAL A 53 -11.53 18.02 4.89
N ALA A 54 -11.36 16.70 4.83
CA ALA A 54 -10.71 15.93 5.89
C ALA A 54 -9.26 16.36 6.16
N ILE A 55 -8.52 16.82 5.14
CA ILE A 55 -7.11 17.24 5.30
C ILE A 55 -6.96 18.74 5.56
N VAL A 56 -7.88 19.60 5.13
CA VAL A 56 -7.82 21.04 5.46
C VAL A 56 -8.38 21.35 6.85
N GLY A 57 -9.05 20.40 7.50
CA GLY A 57 -9.56 20.54 8.85
C GLY A 57 -8.47 20.83 9.89
N LEU A 58 -8.79 21.70 10.85
CA LEU A 58 -7.85 22.15 11.90
C LEU A 58 -7.24 20.97 12.68
N ALA A 59 -8.02 19.93 12.97
CA ALA A 59 -7.53 18.75 13.70
C ALA A 59 -6.44 18.00 12.93
N PHE A 60 -6.59 17.85 11.61
CA PHE A 60 -5.59 17.22 10.76
C PHE A 60 -4.33 18.08 10.68
N GLN A 61 -4.48 19.39 10.47
CA GLN A 61 -3.34 20.31 10.39
C GLN A 61 -2.51 20.32 11.67
N LYS A 62 -3.16 20.37 12.85
CA LYS A 62 -2.47 20.24 14.14
C LYS A 62 -1.69 18.93 14.27
N ALA A 63 -2.29 17.82 13.84
CA ALA A 63 -1.63 16.51 13.87
C ALA A 63 -0.45 16.44 12.86
N LEU A 64 -0.59 17.05 11.69
CA LEU A 64 0.45 17.16 10.68
C LEU A 64 1.64 17.99 11.18
N ASP A 65 1.36 19.12 11.82
CA ASP A 65 2.40 19.98 12.41
C ASP A 65 3.14 19.25 13.54
N ASN A 66 2.43 18.47 14.36
CA ASN A 66 3.07 17.59 15.34
C ASN A 66 4.05 16.62 14.67
N VAL A 67 3.65 15.93 13.59
CA VAL A 67 4.56 15.02 12.87
C VAL A 67 5.76 15.75 12.25
N ARG A 68 5.55 16.96 11.73
CA ARG A 68 6.62 17.79 11.13
C ARG A 68 7.62 18.29 12.15
N SER A 69 7.14 18.71 13.33
CA SER A 69 7.96 19.26 14.42
C SER A 69 8.87 18.24 15.09
N ARG A 70 8.59 16.94 14.95
CA ARG A 70 9.43 15.89 15.54
C ARG A 70 10.78 15.78 14.83
N ASP A 71 11.83 15.54 15.61
CA ASP A 71 13.18 15.20 15.11
C ASP A 71 13.26 13.76 14.62
N TRP A 72 12.44 13.45 13.61
CA TRP A 72 12.42 12.17 12.92
C TRP A 72 13.13 12.29 11.57
N GLY A 73 13.84 11.24 11.16
CA GLY A 73 14.34 11.12 9.79
C GLY A 73 13.21 11.15 8.76
N ALA A 74 13.54 11.55 7.53
CA ALA A 74 12.57 11.79 6.45
C ALA A 74 11.63 10.60 6.20
N LEU A 75 12.15 9.36 6.24
CA LEU A 75 11.34 8.15 6.03
C LEU A 75 10.26 7.98 7.11
N LYS A 76 10.62 8.23 8.37
CA LYS A 76 9.69 8.11 9.50
C LYS A 76 8.64 9.21 9.49
N LYS A 77 8.99 10.43 9.07
CA LYS A 77 8.02 11.51 8.81
C LYS A 77 7.03 11.12 7.71
N ARG A 78 7.52 10.60 6.58
CA ARG A 78 6.65 10.11 5.49
C ARG A 78 5.68 9.03 5.95
N ALA A 79 6.16 8.05 6.72
CA ALA A 79 5.31 7.01 7.30
C ALA A 79 4.25 7.58 8.26
N GLY A 80 4.62 8.55 9.10
CA GLY A 80 3.70 9.26 9.98
C GLY A 80 2.61 10.02 9.24
N ILE A 81 2.99 10.75 8.18
CA ILE A 81 2.05 11.46 7.30
C ILE A 81 1.12 10.48 6.59
N ALA A 82 1.64 9.39 6.04
CA ALA A 82 0.84 8.36 5.38
C ALA A 82 -0.19 7.72 6.32
N LYS A 83 0.20 7.47 7.58
CA LYS A 83 -0.69 6.98 8.63
C LYS A 83 -1.79 8.00 8.95
N LEU A 84 -1.42 9.28 9.07
CA LEU A 84 -2.37 10.36 9.34
C LEU A 84 -3.40 10.49 8.20
N LEU A 85 -2.95 10.47 6.94
CA LEU A 85 -3.80 10.49 5.76
C LEU A 85 -4.75 9.29 5.71
N SER A 86 -4.26 8.11 6.07
CA SER A 86 -5.07 6.88 6.11
C SER A 86 -6.23 6.99 7.10
N TYR A 87 -6.03 7.65 8.25
CA TYR A 87 -7.13 7.92 9.18
C TYR A 87 -8.09 8.99 8.68
N ALA A 88 -7.57 10.08 8.12
CA ALA A 88 -8.38 11.19 7.62
C ALA A 88 -9.30 10.74 6.47
N TRP A 89 -8.78 9.92 5.55
CA TRP A 89 -9.53 9.46 4.37
C TRP A 89 -10.37 8.22 4.63
N LYS A 90 -10.26 7.59 5.80
CA LYS A 90 -11.03 6.39 6.14
C LYS A 90 -12.54 6.62 6.04
N SER A 91 -13.04 7.74 6.58
CA SER A 91 -14.46 8.06 6.55
C SER A 91 -14.99 8.32 5.13
N PRO A 92 -14.40 9.23 4.33
CA PRO A 92 -14.90 9.49 2.98
C PRO A 92 -14.81 8.26 2.07
N LEU A 93 -13.75 7.45 2.19
CA LEU A 93 -13.63 6.21 1.42
C LEU A 93 -14.74 5.21 1.72
N LYS A 94 -15.08 5.03 3.01
CA LYS A 94 -16.20 4.16 3.41
C LYS A 94 -17.55 4.71 2.95
N ALA A 95 -17.76 6.02 3.05
CA ALA A 95 -19.00 6.66 2.60
C ALA A 95 -19.22 6.47 1.09
N SER A 96 -18.14 6.45 0.31
CA SER A 96 -18.15 6.14 -1.13
C SER A 96 -18.11 4.63 -1.44
N GLY A 97 -18.40 3.77 -0.46
CA GLY A 97 -18.55 2.33 -0.67
C GLY A 97 -17.23 1.58 -0.92
N PHE A 98 -16.07 2.19 -0.67
CA PHE A 98 -14.80 1.47 -0.76
C PHE A 98 -14.51 0.71 0.54
N ALA A 99 -14.08 -0.55 0.37
CA ALA A 99 -13.43 -1.28 1.44
C ALA A 99 -12.08 -0.61 1.78
N ILE A 100 -11.60 -0.79 3.01
CA ILE A 100 -10.26 -0.34 3.43
C ILE A 100 -9.47 -1.59 3.74
N ASP A 101 -8.98 -2.22 2.67
CA ASP A 101 -8.08 -3.37 2.70
C ASP A 101 -6.83 -3.09 1.84
N ALA A 102 -5.87 -4.01 1.86
CA ALA A 102 -4.61 -3.89 1.15
C ALA A 102 -4.76 -3.78 -0.39
N TYR A 103 -5.92 -4.15 -0.95
CA TYR A 103 -6.19 -4.19 -2.39
C TYR A 103 -7.10 -3.04 -2.86
N SER A 104 -7.60 -2.22 -1.94
CA SER A 104 -8.61 -1.20 -2.23
C SER A 104 -8.01 0.06 -2.85
N PHE A 105 -6.75 0.37 -2.55
CA PHE A 105 -6.10 1.58 -3.06
C PHE A 105 -5.96 1.60 -4.59
N PRO A 106 -5.51 0.53 -5.28
CA PRO A 106 -5.56 0.47 -6.74
C PRO A 106 -6.95 0.66 -7.34
N ARG A 107 -8.02 0.19 -6.67
CA ARG A 107 -9.41 0.37 -7.13
C ARG A 107 -9.87 1.81 -7.01
N ILE A 108 -9.54 2.47 -5.90
CA ILE A 108 -9.83 3.90 -5.70
C ILE A 108 -9.13 4.71 -6.79
N LEU A 109 -7.86 4.42 -7.09
CA LEU A 109 -7.13 5.08 -8.17
C LEU A 109 -7.76 4.81 -9.55
N ALA A 110 -8.18 3.58 -9.84
CA ALA A 110 -8.84 3.25 -11.09
C ALA A 110 -10.17 4.01 -11.26
N ALA A 111 -10.99 4.06 -10.21
CA ALA A 111 -12.27 4.75 -10.20
C ALA A 111 -12.14 6.29 -10.30
N VAL A 112 -11.07 6.88 -9.77
CA VAL A 112 -10.80 8.31 -9.98
C VAL A 112 -10.26 8.56 -11.39
N ARG A 113 -9.39 7.67 -11.89
CA ARG A 113 -8.78 7.82 -13.23
C ARG A 113 -9.78 7.73 -14.38
N SER A 114 -10.86 6.95 -14.24
CA SER A 114 -11.92 6.89 -15.26
C SER A 114 -12.57 8.25 -15.54
N HIS A 115 -12.46 9.20 -14.61
CA HIS A 115 -13.02 10.56 -14.74
C HIS A 115 -11.96 11.66 -14.70
N ALA A 116 -10.67 11.33 -14.82
CA ALA A 116 -9.58 12.31 -14.74
C ALA A 116 -9.65 13.41 -15.83
N SER A 117 -10.29 13.12 -16.96
CA SER A 117 -10.52 14.06 -18.07
C SER A 117 -11.89 14.74 -18.03
N ALA A 118 -12.76 14.43 -17.06
CA ALA A 118 -14.10 14.98 -16.99
C ALA A 118 -14.08 16.46 -16.52
N PRO A 119 -14.88 17.36 -17.15
CA PRO A 119 -15.01 18.73 -16.68
C PRO A 119 -15.61 18.76 -15.27
N GLY A 120 -14.90 19.38 -14.32
CA GLY A 120 -15.31 19.47 -12.91
C GLY A 120 -14.49 18.65 -11.91
N ILE A 121 -13.52 17.85 -12.36
CA ILE A 121 -12.61 17.03 -11.52
C ILE A 121 -11.17 17.60 -11.50
N ARG A 122 -11.00 18.91 -11.70
CA ARG A 122 -9.68 19.58 -11.71
C ARG A 122 -9.32 20.21 -10.36
#